data_AF-A0A5F2HXF3-F1
#
_entry.id   AF-A0A5F2HXF3-F1
#
_cell.length_a   1.000
_cell.length_b   1.000
_cell.length_c   1.000
_cell.angle_alpha   90.00
_cell.angle_beta   90.00
_cell.angle_gamma   90.00
#
_symmetry.space_group_name_H-M   'P 1'
#
loop_
_entity.id
_entity.type
_entity.pdbx_description
1 polymer ?
#
loop_
_entity_poly.entity_id
_entity_poly.type
_entity_poly.pdbx_seq_one_letter_code
_entity_poly.pdbx_strand_id
1 'polypeptide(L)'
;SSDLAPEGAPIKDAFKRGFEYSDCWVDDARLVILNALDAAERGARVFTRTACTAARRENGLWVVEMRDGSTGVKTTVRARALINAAGPWVNDVVNRVAG
;
A
#
# COMPACT_ATOMS: atom_id res chain seq x y z
N SER A 1 5.04 20.34 -39.26
CA SER A 1 5.96 19.19 -39.20
C SER A 1 6.57 19.23 -37.81
N SER A 2 6.45 18.12 -37.08
CA SER A 2 6.92 17.91 -35.70
C SER A 2 8.45 17.84 -35.60
N ASP A 3 9.16 18.01 -36.71
CA ASP A 3 10.58 17.67 -36.87
C ASP A 3 11.52 18.80 -36.38
N LEU A 4 10.96 19.91 -35.88
CA LEU A 4 11.69 21.08 -35.37
C LEU A 4 11.39 21.39 -33.90
N ALA A 5 10.53 20.59 -33.25
CA ALA A 5 10.24 20.74 -31.84
C ALA A 5 11.38 20.08 -31.02
N PRO A 6 11.79 20.66 -29.88
CA PRO A 6 12.95 20.17 -29.11
C PRO A 6 12.83 18.71 -28.66
N GLU A 7 11.61 18.17 -28.60
CA GLU A 7 11.29 16.78 -28.28
C GLU A 7 11.65 15.79 -29.41
N GLY A 8 11.87 16.28 -30.63
CA GLY A 8 12.22 15.48 -31.81
C GLY A 8 13.72 15.22 -31.99
N ALA A 9 14.59 16.02 -31.35
CA ALA A 9 16.05 15.91 -31.46
C ALA A 9 16.66 14.55 -31.03
N PRO A 10 16.10 13.79 -30.06
CA PRO A 10 16.60 12.46 -29.70
C PRO A 10 15.94 11.30 -30.47
N ILE A 11 15.03 11.56 -31.42
CA ILE A 11 14.32 10.54 -32.19
C ILE A 11 15.08 10.26 -33.51
N LYS A 12 15.31 8.98 -33.85
CA LYS A 12 15.97 8.61 -35.12
C LYS A 12 15.11 8.99 -36.33
N ASP A 13 15.73 9.53 -37.39
CA ASP A 13 15.09 10.02 -38.64
C ASP A 13 14.14 9.04 -39.34
N ALA A 14 14.26 7.74 -39.07
CA ALA A 14 13.37 6.70 -39.59
C ALA A 14 11.94 6.77 -39.01
N PHE A 15 11.74 7.43 -37.86
CA PHE A 15 10.44 7.50 -37.17
C PHE A 15 9.84 8.91 -37.32
N LYS A 16 8.99 9.08 -38.34
CA LYS A 16 8.42 10.38 -38.74
C LYS A 16 7.01 10.67 -38.19
N ARG A 17 6.47 9.78 -37.36
CA ARG A 17 5.11 9.88 -36.79
C ARG A 17 5.14 9.42 -35.34
N GLY A 18 4.62 10.26 -34.45
CA GLY A 18 4.41 9.96 -33.04
C GLY A 18 3.02 10.45 -32.60
N PHE A 19 2.52 9.89 -31.51
CA PHE A 19 1.28 10.31 -30.88
C PHE A 19 1.60 10.78 -29.47
N GLU A 20 1.03 11.90 -29.06
CA GLU A 20 1.11 12.40 -27.69
C GLU A 20 -0.23 12.11 -26.99
N TYR A 21 -0.14 11.65 -25.74
CA TYR A 21 -1.29 11.55 -24.86
C TYR A 21 -0.89 12.01 -23.46
N SER A 22 -1.84 12.58 -22.73
CA SER A 22 -1.63 13.00 -21.34
C SER A 22 -1.74 11.78 -20.42
N ASP A 23 -0.77 11.62 -19.53
CA ASP A 23 -0.82 10.67 -18.42
C ASP A 23 -0.53 11.42 -17.11
N CYS A 24 -1.03 10.90 -15.99
CA CYS A 24 -0.88 11.52 -14.69
C CYS A 24 0.31 10.92 -13.96
N TRP A 25 1.31 11.76 -13.65
CA TRP A 25 2.38 11.37 -12.74
C TRP A 25 1.97 11.72 -11.31
N VAL A 26 1.88 10.71 -10.44
CA VAL A 26 1.60 10.89 -9.02
C VAL A 26 2.74 10.31 -8.19
N ASP A 27 3.09 11.01 -7.12
CA ASP A 27 3.91 10.45 -6.04
C ASP A 27 3.01 9.51 -5.23
N ASP A 28 3.08 8.22 -5.56
CA ASP A 28 2.29 7.14 -4.98
C ASP A 28 2.49 7.04 -3.45
N ALA A 29 3.72 7.21 -2.96
CA ALA A 29 4.05 7.21 -1.55
C ALA A 29 3.35 8.34 -0.80
N ARG A 30 3.30 9.55 -1.37
CA ARG A 30 2.57 10.68 -0.78
C ARG A 30 1.07 10.42 -0.69
N LEU A 31 0.47 9.81 -1.71
CA LEU A 31 -0.95 9.47 -1.68
C LEU A 31 -1.28 8.50 -0.53
N VAL A 32 -0.42 7.50 -0.29
CA VAL A 32 -0.57 6.56 0.83
C VAL A 32 -0.47 7.27 2.18
N ILE A 33 0.52 8.16 2.35
CA ILE A 33 0.72 8.91 3.58
C ILE A 33 -0.49 9.80 3.88
N LEU A 34 -1.02 10.51 2.88
CA LEU A 34 -2.17 11.39 3.06
C LEU A 34 -3.43 10.62 3.50
N ASN A 35 -3.67 9.43 2.93
CA ASN A 35 -4.78 8.57 3.37
C ASN A 35 -4.61 8.10 4.83
N ALA A 36 -3.38 7.74 5.23
CA ALA A 36 -3.11 7.33 6.60
C ALA A 36 -3.28 8.48 7.60
N LEU A 37 -2.90 9.71 7.21
CA LEU A 37 -3.08 10.90 8.02
C LEU A 37 -4.56 11.26 8.19
N ASP A 38 -5.34 11.33 7.10
CA ASP A 38 -6.79 11.59 7.18
C ASP A 38 -7.51 10.53 8.04
N ALA A 39 -7.15 9.26 7.90
CA ALA A 39 -7.69 8.20 8.76
C ALA A 39 -7.36 8.45 10.24
N ALA A 40 -6.12 8.86 10.55
CA ALA A 40 -5.72 9.17 11.91
C ALA A 40 -6.45 10.41 12.47
N GLU A 41 -6.65 11.46 11.67
CA GLU A 41 -7.44 12.64 12.02
C GLU A 41 -8.90 12.29 12.32
N ARG A 42 -9.44 11.26 11.65
CA ARG A 42 -10.77 10.69 11.93
C ARG A 42 -10.79 9.70 13.10
N GLY A 43 -9.69 9.54 13.82
CA GLY A 43 -9.59 8.71 15.03
C GLY A 43 -9.12 7.27 14.80
N ALA A 44 -8.65 6.93 13.60
CA ALA A 44 -8.01 5.63 13.38
C ALA A 44 -6.64 5.59 14.08
N ARG A 45 -6.27 4.39 14.55
CA ARG A 45 -4.93 4.13 15.08
C ARG A 45 -4.08 3.53 13.96
N VAL A 46 -3.05 4.26 13.54
CA VAL A 46 -2.11 3.81 12.52
C VAL A 46 -0.83 3.33 13.18
N PHE A 47 -0.49 2.06 12.96
CA PHE A 47 0.74 1.46 13.49
C PHE A 47 1.71 1.20 12.34
N THR A 48 2.80 1.95 12.33
CA THR A 48 3.93 1.65 11.44
C THR A 48 4.88 0.67 12.12
N ARG A 49 5.76 0.01 11.35
CA ARG A 49 6.73 -0.98 11.86
C ARG A 49 6.11 -2.06 12.75
N THR A 50 4.84 -2.39 12.54
CA THR A 50 4.09 -3.32 13.38
C THR A 50 3.58 -4.45 12.49
N ALA A 51 4.05 -5.67 12.74
CA ALA A 51 3.68 -6.84 11.95
C ALA A 51 2.51 -7.57 12.59
N CYS A 52 1.51 -7.95 11.79
CA CYS A 52 0.52 -8.96 12.18
C CYS A 52 1.19 -10.34 12.20
N THR A 53 1.31 -10.94 13.38
CA THR A 53 2.00 -12.22 13.59
C THR A 53 1.04 -13.40 13.65
N ALA A 54 -0.20 -13.18 14.09
CA ALA A 54 -1.26 -14.18 14.08
C ALA A 54 -2.63 -13.50 14.05
N ALA A 55 -3.62 -14.16 13.47
CA ALA A 55 -5.00 -13.70 13.53
C ALA A 55 -5.93 -14.90 13.58
N ARG A 56 -6.91 -14.90 14.47
CA ARG A 56 -7.86 -16.01 14.60
C ARG A 56 -9.24 -15.54 15.00
N ARG A 57 -10.25 -16.38 14.81
CA ARG A 57 -11.63 -16.06 15.19
C ARG A 57 -11.95 -16.72 16.52
N GLU A 58 -12.29 -15.92 17.53
CA GLU A 58 -12.73 -16.38 18.85
C GLU A 58 -14.04 -15.68 19.22
N ASN A 59 -15.07 -16.44 19.63
CA ASN A 59 -16.33 -15.90 20.14
C ASN A 59 -16.97 -14.83 19.23
N GLY A 60 -16.91 -15.01 17.91
CA GLY A 60 -17.47 -14.06 16.96
C GLY A 60 -16.66 -12.76 16.78
N LEU A 61 -15.43 -12.69 17.27
CA LEU A 61 -14.49 -11.58 17.05
C LEU A 61 -13.16 -12.09 16.48
N TRP A 62 -12.48 -11.25 15.71
CA TRP A 62 -11.10 -11.45 15.32
C TRP A 62 -10.21 -11.09 16.49
N VAL A 63 -9.27 -11.97 16.81
CA VAL A 63 -8.20 -11.74 17.77
C VAL A 63 -6.91 -11.70 16.97
N VAL A 64 -6.29 -10.51 16.93
CA VAL A 64 -5.10 -10.26 16.10
C VAL A 64 -3.93 -9.97 17.02
N GLU A 65 -2.85 -10.72 16.85
CA GLU A 65 -1.58 -10.49 17.51
C GLU A 65 -0.67 -9.68 16.60
N MET A 66 -0.10 -8.62 17.17
CA MET A 66 0.79 -7.71 16.51
C MET A 66 2.11 -7.65 17.25
N ARG A 67 3.21 -7.46 16.52
CA ARG A 67 4.54 -7.26 17.09
C ARG A 67 5.13 -5.96 16.55
N ASP A 68 5.50 -5.07 17.47
CA ASP A 68 6.29 -3.88 17.14
C ASP A 68 7.72 -4.32 16.75
N GLY A 69 8.16 -3.93 15.57
CA GLY A 69 9.48 -4.25 15.02
C GLY A 69 10.62 -3.45 15.64
N SER A 70 10.33 -2.31 16.28
CA SER A 70 11.32 -1.46 16.95
C SER A 70 11.57 -1.95 18.38
N THR A 71 10.50 -2.29 19.11
CA THR A 71 10.58 -2.67 20.53
C THR A 71 10.46 -4.18 20.77
N GLY A 72 9.94 -4.93 19.80
CA GLY A 72 9.63 -6.35 19.94
C GLY A 72 8.35 -6.64 20.73
N VAL A 73 7.69 -5.63 21.29
CA VAL A 73 6.49 -5.77 22.13
C VAL A 73 5.35 -6.41 21.35
N LYS A 74 4.71 -7.41 21.96
CA LYS A 74 3.52 -8.05 21.42
C LYS A 74 2.27 -7.42 22.01
N THR A 75 1.30 -7.13 21.15
CA THR A 75 0.00 -6.56 21.53
C THR A 75 -1.11 -7.36 20.87
N THR A 76 -2.23 -7.52 21.56
CA THR A 76 -3.42 -8.19 21.01
C THR A 76 -4.57 -7.19 20.88
N VAL A 77 -5.24 -7.20 19.73
CA VAL A 77 -6.46 -6.41 19.50
C VAL A 77 -7.62 -7.30 19.11
N ARG A 78 -8.84 -6.85 19.43
CA ARG A 78 -10.08 -7.52 19.04
C ARG A 78 -10.85 -6.66 18.04
N ALA A 79 -11.35 -7.28 16.97
CA ALA A 79 -12.06 -6.58 15.92
C ALA A 79 -13.27 -7.38 15.40
N ARG A 80 -14.33 -6.69 14.97
CA ARG A 80 -15.49 -7.35 14.34
C ARG A 80 -15.15 -7.88 12.95
N ALA A 81 -14.36 -7.13 12.20
CA ALA A 81 -13.90 -7.44 10.86
C ALA A 81 -12.37 -7.29 10.76
N LEU A 82 -11.77 -8.02 9.82
CA LEU A 82 -10.35 -7.96 9.48
C LEU A 82 -10.26 -7.89 7.95
N ILE A 83 -9.48 -6.95 7.43
CA ILE A 83 -9.25 -6.78 5.99
C ILE A 83 -7.78 -7.08 5.71
N ASN A 84 -7.52 -7.98 4.76
CA ASN A 84 -6.17 -8.27 4.31
C ASN A 84 -5.83 -7.42 3.07
N ALA A 85 -5.03 -6.38 3.28
CA ALA A 85 -4.52 -5.50 2.23
C ALA A 85 -2.98 -5.56 2.13
N ALA A 86 -2.38 -6.73 2.40
CA ALA A 86 -0.93 -6.89 2.49
C ALA A 86 -0.21 -7.01 1.13
N GLY A 87 -0.86 -6.67 0.01
CA GLY A 87 -0.27 -6.71 -1.32
C GLY A 87 0.35 -8.08 -1.65
N PRO A 88 1.61 -8.15 -2.13
CA PRO A 88 2.29 -9.42 -2.45
C PRO A 88 2.34 -10.43 -1.30
N TRP A 89 2.23 -9.99 -0.05
CA TRP A 89 2.26 -10.83 1.16
C TRP A 89 0.89 -11.34 1.59
N VAL A 90 -0.15 -11.21 0.74
CA VAL A 90 -1.52 -11.66 1.06
C VAL A 90 -1.56 -13.13 1.52
N ASN A 91 -0.80 -14.01 0.86
CA ASN A 91 -0.75 -15.44 1.17
C ASN A 91 -0.08 -15.70 2.54
N ASP A 92 0.96 -14.95 2.89
CA ASP A 92 1.63 -15.07 4.18
C ASP A 92 0.69 -14.70 5.33
N VAL A 93 -0.14 -13.67 5.12
CA VAL A 93 -1.15 -13.28 6.10
C VAL A 93 -2.24 -14.35 6.21
N VAL A 94 -2.72 -14.91 5.10
CA VAL A 94 -3.71 -15.99 5.13
C VAL A 94 -3.18 -17.22 5.87
N ASN A 95 -1.93 -17.60 5.63
CA ASN A 95 -1.30 -18.73 6.32
C ASN A 95 -1.15 -18.50 7.82
N ARG A 96 -1.02 -17.24 8.28
CA ARG A 96 -1.03 -16.86 9.71
C ARG A 96 -2.44 -16.71 10.30
N VAL A 97 -3.47 -16.62 9.44
CA VAL A 97 -4.89 -16.54 9.82
C VAL A 97 -5.48 -17.94 10.07
N ALA A 98 -4.93 -18.96 9.43
CA ALA A 98 -5.37 -20.35 9.52
C ALA A 98 -4.74 -21.11 10.71
N GLY A 99 -4.80 -20.52 11.91
CA GLY A 99 -4.35 -21.12 13.17
C GLY A 99 -5.40 -21.00 14.26
#